data_AF-A0A8H4BQP2-F1
#
_entry.id   AF-A0A8H4BQP2-F1
#
_cell.length_a   1.000
_cell.length_b   1.000
_cell.length_c   1.000
_cell.angle_alpha   90.00
_cell.angle_beta   90.00
_cell.angle_gamma   90.00
#
_symmetry.space_group_name_H-M   'P 1'
#
loop_
_entity.id
_entity.type
_entity.pdbx_description
1 polymer ?
#
loop_
_entity_poly.entity_id
_entity_poly.type
_entity_poly.pdbx_seq_one_letter_code
_entity_poly.pdbx_strand_id
1 'polypeptide(L)' 'QKKRYHCTEPGCQKSFTTSGHLARHHRIHTGEKNFHCLYPGCPSRFSRQDNMMQ' A
#
# COMPACT_ATOMS: atom_id res chain seq x y z
N GLN A 1 -11.13 -15.91 -12.87
CA GLN A 1 -10.07 -14.88 -12.69
C GLN A 1 -8.92 -15.51 -11.91
N LYS A 2 -7.74 -15.70 -12.51
CA LYS A 2 -6.59 -16.31 -11.81
C LYS A 2 -5.87 -15.24 -10.97
N LYS A 3 -5.99 -15.30 -9.64
CA LYS A 3 -5.11 -14.55 -8.74
C LYS A 3 -3.77 -15.26 -8.73
N ARG A 4 -2.76 -14.66 -9.36
CA ARG A 4 -1.40 -15.21 -9.49
C ARG A 4 -0.42 -14.64 -8.48
N TYR A 5 -0.73 -13.49 -7.88
CA TYR A 5 0.21 -12.73 -7.07
C TYR A 5 -0.18 -12.85 -5.59
N HIS A 6 0.52 -13.71 -4.86
CA HIS A 6 0.29 -13.97 -3.45
C HIS A 6 1.21 -13.11 -2.59
N CYS A 7 0.68 -12.62 -1.47
CA CYS A 7 1.52 -12.03 -0.44
C CYS A 7 2.36 -13.13 0.22
N THR A 8 3.65 -12.86 0.38
CA THR A 8 4.62 -13.77 1.00
C THR A 8 4.82 -13.50 2.48
N GLU A 9 4.14 -12.48 3.03
CA GLU A 9 4.31 -12.11 4.43
C GLU A 9 3.68 -13.17 5.35
N PRO A 10 4.39 -13.55 6.43
CA PRO A 10 3.92 -14.57 7.36
C PRO A 10 2.58 -14.13 7.99
N GLY A 11 1.59 -15.01 7.94
CA GLY A 11 0.23 -14.72 8.42
C GLY A 11 -0.65 -13.93 7.45
N CYS A 12 -0.14 -13.52 6.28
CA CYS A 12 -0.94 -12.87 5.24
C CYS A 12 -1.36 -13.85 4.14
N GLN A 13 -2.67 -14.05 3.95
CA GLN A 13 -3.22 -14.93 2.91
C GLN A 13 -3.83 -14.16 1.72
N LYS A 14 -3.45 -12.89 1.55
CA LYS A 14 -4.00 -12.05 0.46
C LYS A 14 -3.36 -12.41 -0.88
N SER A 15 -4.19 -12.40 -1.92
CA SER A 15 -3.78 -12.62 -3.30
C SER A 15 -4.45 -11.65 -4.27
N PHE A 16 -3.73 -11.32 -5.33
CA PHE A 16 -4.07 -10.26 -6.29
C PHE A 16 -3.97 -10.78 -7.73
N THR A 17 -4.69 -10.11 -8.63
CA THR A 17 -4.71 -10.40 -10.06
C THR A 17 -3.55 -9.75 -10.81
N THR A 18 -2.94 -8.70 -10.25
CA THR A 18 -1.84 -7.95 -10.84
C THR A 18 -0.68 -7.78 -9.87
N SER A 19 0.55 -7.71 -10.39
CA SER A 19 1.76 -7.47 -9.62
C SER A 19 1.75 -6.08 -8.97
N GLY A 20 1.24 -5.06 -9.66
CA GLY A 20 1.13 -3.70 -9.11
C GLY A 20 0.25 -3.63 -7.86
N HIS A 21 -0.85 -4.40 -7.80
CA HIS A 21 -1.68 -4.48 -6.60
C HIS A 21 -0.98 -5.21 -5.46
N LEU A 22 -0.22 -6.27 -5.74
CA LEU A 22 0.60 -6.95 -4.74
C LEU A 22 1.67 -6.00 -4.19
N ALA A 23 2.44 -5.32 -5.06
CA ALA A 23 3.48 -4.37 -4.66
C ALA A 23 2.94 -3.24 -3.76
N ARG A 24 1.77 -2.69 -4.12
CA ARG A 24 1.09 -1.70 -3.27
C ARG A 24 0.66 -2.30 -1.93
N HIS A 25 0.21 -3.54 -1.91
CA HIS A 25 -0.20 -4.23 -0.69
C HIS A 25 0.97 -4.45 0.28
N HIS A 26 2.18 -4.76 -0.22
CA HIS A 26 3.37 -4.94 0.63
C HIS A 26 3.68 -3.73 1.51
N ARG A 27 3.35 -2.51 1.07
CA ARG A 27 3.55 -1.28 1.86
C ARG A 27 2.82 -1.31 3.21
N ILE A 28 1.72 -2.04 3.32
CA ILE A 28 0.95 -2.19 4.57
C ILE A 28 1.76 -2.94 5.63
N HIS A 29 2.57 -3.92 5.21
CA HIS A 29 3.38 -4.73 6.12
C HIS A 29 4.65 -3.99 6.54
N THR A 30 5.28 -3.27 5.61
CA THR A 30 6.46 -2.44 5.89
C THR A 30 6.14 -1.17 6.71
N GLY A 31 4.88 -0.74 6.73
CA GLY A 31 4.48 0.54 7.30
C GLY A 31 5.00 1.77 6.55
N GLU A 32 5.55 1.60 5.34
CA GLU A 32 6.06 2.72 4.52
C GLU A 32 4.95 3.73 4.21
N LYS A 33 5.19 4.98 4.60
CA LYS A 33 4.30 6.12 4.37
C LYS A 33 5.05 7.19 3.57
N ASN A 34 5.22 6.91 2.28
CA ASN A 34 6.04 7.71 1.38
C ASN A 34 5.32 8.97 0.87
N PHE A 35 4.02 9.12 1.13
CA PHE A 35 3.22 10.24 0.64
C PHE A 35 3.02 11.27 1.75
N HIS A 36 3.57 12.46 1.56
CA HIS A 36 3.43 13.59 2.48
C HIS A 36 2.18 14.40 2.15
N CYS A 37 1.44 14.85 3.17
CA CYS A 37 0.40 15.85 2.97
C CYS A 37 1.02 17.12 2.35
N LEU A 38 0.36 17.64 1.30
CA LEU A 38 0.82 18.84 0.60
C LEU A 38 0.49 20.13 1.38
N TYR A 39 -0.35 20.05 2.41
CA TYR A 39 -0.72 21.20 3.23
C TYR A 39 0.46 21.61 4.14
N PRO A 40 0.92 22.89 4.08
CA PRO A 40 2.00 23.37 4.93
C PRO A 40 1.71 23.18 6.41
N GLY A 41 2.65 22.58 7.15
CA GLY A 41 2.52 22.34 8.58
C GLY A 41 1.69 21.10 8.96
N CYS A 42 1.18 20.33 7.99
CA CYS A 42 0.53 19.06 8.27
C CYS A 42 1.59 17.93 8.35
N PRO A 43 1.79 17.28 9.50
CA PRO A 43 2.78 16.20 9.64
C PRO A 43 2.32 14.86 9.04
N SER A 44 1.10 14.82 8.49
CA SER A 44 0.46 13.59 8.03
C SER A 44 1.21 12.93 6.87
N ARG A 45 1.42 11.63 6.99
CA ARG A 45 2.02 10.76 5.97
C ARG A 45 1.10 9.58 5.69
N PHE A 46 0.99 9.20 4.42
CA PHE A 46 0.10 8.14 3.94
C PHE A 46 0.90 7.06 3.20
N SER A 47 0.42 5.82 3.26
CA SER A 47 0.99 4.68 2.52
C SER A 47 0.58 4.65 1.04
N ARG A 48 -0.41 5.46 0.68
CA ARG A 48 -0.95 5.58 -0.67
C ARG A 48 -1.33 7.03 -1.01
N GLN A 49 -1.12 7.41 -2.26
CA GLN A 49 -1.43 8.75 -2.78
C GLN A 49 -2.93 9.04 -2.83
N ASP A 50 -3.75 8.05 -3.18
CA ASP A 50 -5.20 8.23 -3.25
C ASP A 50 -5.83 8.52 -1.88
N ASN A 51 -5.17 8.10 -0.79
CA ASN A 51 -5.59 8.41 0.58
C ASN A 51 -5.13 9.80 1.06
N MET A 52 -4.30 10.51 0.29
CA MET A 52 -3.76 11.84 0.66
C MET A 52 -4.72 12.98 0.31
N MET A 53 -5.58 12.78 -0.68
CA MET A 53 -6.50 13.79 -1.23
C MET A 53 -7.90 13.73 -0.60
N GLN A 54 -8.04 13.01 0.53
CA GLN A 54 -9.30 12.87 1.28
C GLN A 54 -9.32 13.85 2.44
#